data_AF-A0A1Q7WLT5-F1
#
_entry.id   AF-A0A1Q7WLT5-F1
#
_cell.length_a   1.000
_cell.length_b   1.000
_cell.length_c   1.000
_cell.angle_alpha   90.00
_cell.angle_beta   90.00
_cell.angle_gamma   90.00
#
_symmetry.space_group_name_H-M   'P 1'
#
loop_
_entity.id
_entity.type
_entity.pdbx_description
1 polymer ?
#
loop_
_entity_poly.entity_id
_entity_poly.type
_entity_poly.pdbx_seq_one_letter_code
_entity_poly.pdbx_strand_id
1 'polypeptide(L)'
;MRTDDQPRGYLLTRREAVALLGAAGYSLLSGGSHARIRRAIATGAACVVRPEQTEGPYFVDELLNRSDLRADPSDGTVRPGVPLDLTFRVSRVAGDGCTPLAGVVVDVWHCDHLGVYSDVEDAGFNTVGRKFLRGYQVTDANGAARFTTIYPGWYEGRTVHVHFKLRAPAGARPGFAFTSQLYFDDALT
;
A
#
# COMPACT_ATOMS: atom_id res chain seq x y z
N MET A 1 19.45 48.45 -4.00
CA MET A 1 18.31 47.59 -4.39
C MET A 1 18.13 47.75 -5.90
N ARG A 2 18.45 46.72 -6.68
CA ARG A 2 18.17 46.63 -8.13
C ARG A 2 17.33 45.38 -8.35
N THR A 3 16.36 45.48 -9.24
CA THR A 3 15.44 44.40 -9.62
C THR A 3 15.71 44.07 -11.08
N ASP A 4 16.42 42.96 -11.32
CA ASP A 4 16.89 42.59 -12.66
C ASP A 4 15.93 41.60 -13.38
N ASP A 5 14.81 41.25 -12.75
CA ASP A 5 13.77 40.39 -13.33
C ASP A 5 12.84 41.14 -14.30
N GLN A 6 13.19 41.12 -15.58
CA GLN A 6 12.30 41.46 -16.70
C GLN A 6 12.40 40.40 -17.80
N PRO A 7 11.36 39.56 -18.01
CA PRO A 7 11.39 38.50 -19.03
C PRO A 7 11.48 39.07 -20.46
N ARG A 8 12.67 38.98 -21.07
CA ARG A 8 12.87 39.28 -22.50
C ARG A 8 12.62 38.03 -23.36
N GLY A 9 11.35 37.75 -23.65
CA GLY A 9 10.98 36.73 -24.63
C GLY A 9 9.48 36.46 -24.70
N TYR A 10 8.99 36.02 -25.86
CA TYR A 10 7.64 35.49 -25.99
C TYR A 10 7.65 34.01 -25.60
N LEU A 11 7.05 33.67 -24.45
CA LEU A 11 6.91 32.29 -24.02
C LEU A 11 5.74 31.64 -24.76
N LEU A 12 6.07 30.86 -25.80
CA LEU A 12 5.11 30.08 -26.59
C LEU A 12 4.20 29.25 -25.68
N THR A 13 2.89 29.45 -25.80
CA THR A 13 1.92 28.67 -25.04
C THR A 13 1.88 27.23 -25.55
N ARG A 14 1.38 26.32 -24.70
CA ARG A 14 1.20 24.89 -25.03
C ARG A 14 0.29 24.65 -26.26
N ARG A 15 -0.48 25.66 -26.72
CA ARG A 15 -1.30 25.58 -27.93
C ARG A 15 -0.52 25.97 -29.20
N GLU A 16 0.38 26.94 -29.11
CA GLU A 16 1.19 27.40 -30.24
C GLU A 16 2.31 26.42 -30.59
N ALA A 17 2.93 25.80 -29.57
CA ALA A 17 3.90 24.73 -29.76
C ALA A 17 3.32 23.52 -30.53
N VAL A 18 2.01 23.28 -30.45
CA VAL A 18 1.32 22.22 -31.20
C VAL A 18 1.06 22.63 -32.66
N ALA A 19 0.82 23.92 -32.94
CA ALA A 19 0.64 24.41 -34.30
C ALA A 19 1.94 24.33 -35.13
N LEU A 20 3.10 24.63 -34.52
CA LEU A 20 4.41 24.62 -35.19
C LEU A 20 4.88 23.23 -35.66
N LEU A 21 4.31 22.14 -35.13
CA LEU A 21 4.64 20.76 -35.54
C LEU A 21 3.74 20.22 -36.66
N GLY A 22 2.77 20.99 -37.15
CA GLY A 22 1.77 20.53 -38.13
C GLY A 22 2.14 20.66 -39.61
N ALA A 23 3.31 21.22 -39.95
CA ALA A 23 3.56 21.80 -41.29
C ALA A 23 4.81 21.25 -42.02
N ALA A 24 4.96 19.93 -42.11
CA ALA A 24 5.92 19.29 -43.04
C ALA A 24 5.42 17.88 -43.46
N GLY A 25 4.94 17.69 -44.71
CA GLY A 25 4.42 16.38 -45.11
C GLY A 25 3.61 16.26 -46.41
N TYR A 26 4.03 16.90 -47.51
CA TYR A 26 3.54 16.66 -48.89
C TYR A 26 4.76 16.75 -49.83
N SER A 27 5.09 15.82 -50.73
CA SER A 27 4.44 14.57 -51.21
C SER A 27 5.59 13.54 -51.54
N LEU A 28 5.50 12.42 -52.29
CA LEU A 28 4.52 11.80 -53.22
C LEU A 28 4.51 10.25 -53.10
N LEU A 29 3.40 9.66 -53.56
CA LEU A 29 3.26 8.38 -54.30
C LEU A 29 4.20 7.17 -53.98
N SER A 30 3.62 6.12 -53.39
CA SER A 30 3.61 4.77 -54.00
C SER A 30 2.57 3.88 -53.29
N GLY A 31 2.20 2.75 -53.90
CA GLY A 31 1.12 1.89 -53.40
C GLY A 31 1.50 1.10 -52.15
N GLY A 32 0.75 1.28 -51.07
CA GLY A 32 0.86 0.47 -49.85
C GLY A 32 -0.50 0.35 -49.16
N SER A 33 -0.83 -0.87 -48.72
CA SER A 33 -2.10 -1.15 -48.03
C SER A 33 -2.31 -0.20 -46.85
N HIS A 34 -3.51 0.36 -46.71
CA HIS A 34 -3.86 1.23 -45.57
C HIS A 34 -3.79 0.46 -44.24
N ALA A 35 -2.60 0.43 -43.65
CA ALA A 35 -2.35 -0.10 -42.31
C ALA A 35 -3.17 0.72 -41.33
N ARG A 36 -4.31 0.16 -40.88
CA ARG A 36 -5.13 0.77 -39.83
C ARG A 36 -4.27 0.87 -38.57
N ILE A 37 -3.74 2.06 -38.29
CA ILE A 37 -3.05 2.36 -37.04
C ILE A 37 -4.08 2.24 -35.92
N ARG A 38 -4.21 1.03 -35.37
CA ARG A 38 -4.96 0.77 -34.14
C ARG A 38 -4.23 1.49 -33.03
N ARG A 39 -4.65 2.72 -32.74
CA ARG A 39 -4.20 3.49 -31.59
C ARG A 39 -4.61 2.70 -30.35
N ALA A 40 -3.68 1.91 -29.82
CA ALA A 40 -3.89 1.14 -28.61
C ALA A 40 -4.26 2.13 -27.50
N ILE A 41 -5.50 2.06 -27.03
CA ILE A 41 -5.89 2.69 -25.78
C ILE A 41 -5.12 1.92 -24.73
N ALA A 42 -4.15 2.57 -24.07
CA ALA A 42 -3.50 2.00 -22.91
C ALA A 42 -4.56 1.88 -21.81
N THR A 43 -5.13 0.68 -21.68
CA THR A 43 -5.90 0.30 -20.50
C THR A 43 -4.99 0.50 -19.30
N GLY A 44 -5.42 1.34 -18.35
CA GLY A 44 -4.69 1.51 -17.09
C GLY A 44 -4.48 0.15 -16.43
N ALA A 45 -3.31 -0.04 -15.81
CA ALA A 45 -2.93 -1.32 -15.21
C ALA A 45 -4.06 -1.85 -14.31
N ALA A 46 -4.35 -3.16 -14.39
CA ALA A 46 -5.54 -3.76 -13.79
C ALA A 46 -5.57 -3.66 -12.24
N CYS A 47 -4.47 -3.25 -11.61
CA CYS A 47 -4.37 -2.88 -10.22
C CYS A 47 -3.26 -1.84 -10.00
N VAL A 48 -3.33 -1.11 -8.89
CA VAL A 48 -2.33 -0.10 -8.50
C VAL A 48 -1.41 -0.70 -7.43
N VAL A 49 -0.09 -0.57 -7.63
CA VAL A 49 0.93 -0.97 -6.65
C VAL A 49 0.82 -0.09 -5.40
N ARG A 50 0.81 -0.69 -4.20
CA ARG A 50 0.87 0.06 -2.95
C ARG A 50 2.29 0.62 -2.73
N PRO A 51 2.45 1.87 -2.24
CA PRO A 51 3.75 2.39 -1.87
C PRO A 51 4.31 1.62 -0.67
N GLU A 52 5.61 1.36 -0.69
CA GLU A 52 6.34 0.90 0.50
C GLU A 52 6.46 2.05 1.51
N GLN A 53 6.38 1.75 2.81
CA GLN A 53 6.47 2.73 3.87
C GLN A 53 7.25 2.18 5.07
N THR A 54 7.61 3.07 6.01
CA THR A 54 8.39 2.72 7.18
C THR A 54 7.66 1.71 8.08
N GLU A 55 8.43 0.77 8.59
CA GLU A 55 7.98 -0.27 9.53
C GLU A 55 7.58 0.30 10.89
N GLY A 56 8.25 1.37 11.32
CA GLY A 56 8.13 1.90 12.68
C GLY A 56 8.82 0.99 13.71
N PRO A 57 8.85 1.40 14.99
CA PRO A 57 9.58 0.68 16.04
C PRO A 57 8.84 -0.55 16.60
N TYR A 58 7.54 -0.69 16.35
CA TYR A 58 6.68 -1.65 17.06
C TYR A 58 6.40 -2.98 16.31
N PHE A 59 7.15 -3.28 15.24
CA PHE A 59 7.10 -4.60 14.60
C PHE A 59 7.79 -5.65 15.49
N VAL A 60 7.10 -6.76 15.76
CA VAL A 60 7.65 -7.92 16.47
C VAL A 60 7.07 -9.18 15.85
N ASP A 61 7.93 -10.09 15.40
CA ASP A 61 7.55 -11.34 14.75
C ASP A 61 7.29 -12.45 15.78
N GLU A 62 6.16 -12.33 16.46
CA GLU A 62 5.67 -13.27 17.48
C GLU A 62 5.17 -14.61 16.91
N LEU A 63 5.34 -14.84 15.60
CA LEU A 63 4.97 -16.07 14.88
C LEU A 63 3.49 -16.50 15.06
N LEU A 64 2.60 -15.57 15.40
CA LEU A 64 1.19 -15.84 15.69
C LEU A 64 0.36 -16.03 14.40
N ASN A 65 0.20 -17.28 13.96
CA ASN A 65 -0.75 -17.62 12.89
C ASN A 65 -2.20 -17.55 13.40
N ARG A 66 -2.86 -16.39 13.22
CA ARG A 66 -4.23 -16.14 13.72
C ARG A 66 -4.97 -15.09 12.88
N SER A 67 -6.28 -15.27 12.73
CA SER A 67 -7.17 -14.35 12.01
C SER A 67 -7.85 -13.34 12.95
N ASP A 68 -8.46 -13.78 14.05
CA ASP A 68 -8.94 -12.87 15.10
C ASP A 68 -7.75 -12.36 15.91
N LEU A 69 -7.48 -11.04 15.87
CA LEU A 69 -6.35 -10.40 16.56
C LEU A 69 -6.73 -9.81 17.93
N ARG A 70 -8.02 -9.78 18.29
CA ARG A 70 -8.56 -8.94 19.37
C ARG A 70 -8.23 -9.46 20.77
N ALA A 71 -8.23 -10.78 20.94
CA ALA A 71 -7.89 -11.43 22.21
C ALA A 71 -6.37 -11.56 22.39
N ASP A 72 -5.83 -11.10 23.50
CA ASP A 72 -4.44 -11.38 23.87
C ASP A 72 -4.26 -12.90 24.13
N PRO A 73 -3.29 -13.58 23.52
CA PRO A 73 -3.12 -15.03 23.71
C PRO A 73 -2.42 -15.38 25.03
N SER A 74 -1.91 -14.41 25.80
CA SER A 74 -1.27 -14.64 27.10
C SER A 74 -2.28 -14.81 28.24
N ASP A 75 -3.45 -14.15 28.18
CA ASP A 75 -4.48 -14.17 29.23
C ASP A 75 -5.94 -14.19 28.73
N GLY A 76 -6.15 -14.21 27.42
CA GLY A 76 -7.48 -14.21 26.80
C GLY A 76 -8.18 -12.84 26.76
N THR A 77 -7.55 -11.76 27.23
CA THR A 77 -8.20 -10.45 27.33
C THR A 77 -8.47 -9.82 25.95
N VAL A 78 -9.74 -9.57 25.64
CA VAL A 78 -10.17 -8.94 24.39
C VAL A 78 -9.99 -7.42 24.47
N ARG A 79 -9.29 -6.82 23.50
CA ARG A 79 -9.20 -5.36 23.36
C ARG A 79 -10.57 -4.78 22.95
N PRO A 80 -11.10 -3.76 23.66
CA PRO A 80 -12.32 -3.08 23.25
C PRO A 80 -12.06 -2.16 22.05
N GLY A 81 -13.09 -1.95 21.22
CA GLY A 81 -13.04 -1.08 20.05
C GLY A 81 -14.14 -1.43 19.05
N VAL A 82 -14.28 -0.64 17.98
CA VAL A 82 -15.20 -0.92 16.88
C VAL A 82 -14.64 -2.11 16.06
N PRO A 83 -15.39 -3.21 15.85
CA PRO A 83 -14.89 -4.34 15.07
C PRO A 83 -14.54 -3.96 13.62
N LEU A 84 -13.42 -4.50 13.12
CA LEU A 84 -12.92 -4.28 11.77
C LEU A 84 -12.52 -5.62 11.13
N ASP A 85 -13.25 -6.03 10.09
CA ASP A 85 -12.87 -7.17 9.25
C ASP A 85 -11.97 -6.71 8.09
N LEU A 86 -10.72 -7.16 8.11
CA LEU A 86 -9.66 -6.72 7.20
C LEU A 86 -9.26 -7.86 6.27
N THR A 87 -9.55 -7.72 4.98
CA THR A 87 -9.15 -8.70 3.95
C THR A 87 -8.09 -8.10 3.02
N PHE A 88 -6.86 -8.59 3.13
CA PHE A 88 -5.81 -8.32 2.16
C PHE A 88 -6.03 -9.17 0.90
N ARG A 89 -5.72 -8.59 -0.26
CA ARG A 89 -5.60 -9.32 -1.54
C ARG A 89 -4.23 -9.01 -2.14
N VAL A 90 -3.35 -10.01 -2.14
CA VAL A 90 -1.99 -9.90 -2.65
C VAL A 90 -1.93 -10.45 -4.07
N SER A 91 -1.37 -9.67 -4.99
CA SER A 91 -1.19 -10.03 -6.40
C SER A 91 0.18 -9.62 -6.91
N ARG A 92 0.72 -10.38 -7.86
CA ARG A 92 1.87 -9.99 -8.67
C ARG A 92 1.39 -9.13 -9.83
N VAL A 93 1.92 -7.92 -9.94
CA VAL A 93 1.78 -7.09 -11.14
C VAL A 93 2.80 -7.56 -12.17
N ALA A 94 2.35 -7.83 -13.40
CA ALA A 94 3.22 -8.21 -14.51
C ALA A 94 2.59 -7.76 -15.84
N GLY A 95 3.26 -6.85 -16.55
CA GLY A 95 2.69 -6.18 -17.72
C GLY A 95 1.50 -5.30 -17.30
N ASP A 96 0.36 -5.51 -17.93
CA ASP A 96 -0.94 -4.91 -17.61
C ASP A 96 -1.77 -5.73 -16.60
N GLY A 97 -1.39 -7.00 -16.36
CA GLY A 97 -2.13 -7.97 -15.56
C GLY A 97 -1.72 -8.02 -14.08
N CYS A 98 -2.66 -8.50 -13.25
CA CYS A 98 -2.50 -8.67 -11.81
C CYS A 98 -2.94 -10.08 -11.36
N THR A 99 -1.97 -10.98 -11.17
CA THR A 99 -2.23 -12.39 -10.83
C THR A 99 -2.18 -12.59 -9.30
N PRO A 100 -3.21 -13.18 -8.66
CA PRO A 100 -3.19 -13.45 -7.22
C PRO A 100 -1.98 -14.27 -6.77
N LEU A 101 -1.45 -13.98 -5.59
CA LEU A 101 -0.31 -14.67 -4.98
C LEU A 101 -0.74 -15.44 -3.73
N ALA A 102 -0.84 -16.76 -3.84
CA ALA A 102 -1.01 -17.68 -2.72
C ALA A 102 0.32 -17.89 -1.96
N GLY A 103 0.23 -18.29 -0.69
CA GLY A 103 1.39 -18.65 0.14
C GLY A 103 2.20 -17.48 0.70
N VAL A 104 1.85 -16.22 0.37
CA VAL A 104 2.49 -15.03 0.94
C VAL A 104 2.05 -14.90 2.39
N VAL A 105 3.02 -14.69 3.30
CA VAL A 105 2.73 -14.37 4.69
C VAL A 105 2.37 -12.89 4.76
N VAL A 106 1.24 -12.56 5.37
CA VAL A 106 0.78 -11.20 5.65
C VAL A 106 0.80 -11.02 7.16
N ASP A 107 1.74 -10.23 7.67
CA ASP A 107 1.75 -9.77 9.06
C ASP A 107 0.91 -8.50 9.20
N VAL A 108 0.22 -8.37 10.32
CA VAL A 108 -0.57 -7.20 10.71
C VAL A 108 -0.22 -6.82 12.14
N TRP A 109 0.00 -5.53 12.40
CA TRP A 109 0.11 -4.99 13.76
C TRP A 109 -0.39 -3.55 13.83
N HIS A 110 -1.05 -3.19 14.93
CA HIS A 110 -1.49 -1.83 15.18
C HIS A 110 -1.66 -1.56 16.69
N CYS A 111 -1.83 -0.28 17.03
CA CYS A 111 -2.24 0.13 18.37
C CYS A 111 -3.70 -0.23 18.65
N ASP A 112 -4.05 -0.32 19.94
CA ASP A 112 -5.43 -0.36 20.37
C ASP A 112 -6.12 1.01 20.28
N HIS A 113 -7.37 1.08 20.72
CA HIS A 113 -8.19 2.30 20.72
C HIS A 113 -7.61 3.50 21.50
N LEU A 114 -6.56 3.31 22.32
CA LEU A 114 -5.88 4.35 23.10
C LEU A 114 -4.48 4.68 22.55
N GLY A 115 -4.11 4.14 21.38
CA GLY A 115 -2.78 4.35 20.79
C GLY A 115 -1.70 3.41 21.33
N VAL A 116 -2.04 2.44 22.19
CA VAL A 116 -1.09 1.55 22.86
C VAL A 116 -0.78 0.33 21.97
N TYR A 117 0.50 0.08 21.69
CA TYR A 117 0.97 -1.14 21.03
C TYR A 117 1.24 -2.26 22.03
N SER A 118 1.24 -3.50 21.55
CA SER A 118 1.57 -4.72 22.31
C SER A 118 3.04 -5.13 22.16
N ASP A 119 3.58 -5.89 23.11
CA ASP A 119 4.96 -6.42 23.18
C ASP A 119 6.09 -5.37 23.08
N VAL A 120 5.90 -4.18 23.63
CA VAL A 120 6.87 -3.08 23.54
C VAL A 120 6.95 -2.26 24.84
N GLU A 121 8.01 -1.48 24.97
CA GLU A 121 8.19 -0.49 26.03
C GLU A 121 8.40 0.90 25.41
N ASP A 122 7.63 1.88 25.88
CA ASP A 122 7.64 3.27 25.42
C ASP A 122 7.40 4.21 26.62
N ALA A 123 7.66 5.50 26.47
CA ALA A 123 7.61 6.49 27.56
C ALA A 123 6.23 6.62 28.23
N GLY A 124 5.16 6.22 27.55
CA GLY A 124 3.79 6.22 28.06
C GLY A 124 3.24 4.86 28.52
N PHE A 125 3.88 3.74 28.17
CA PHE A 125 3.37 2.39 28.46
C PHE A 125 4.44 1.30 28.34
N ASN A 126 4.31 0.25 29.14
CA ASN A 126 5.02 -1.01 28.95
C ASN A 126 4.00 -2.15 28.78
N THR A 127 4.11 -2.89 27.68
CA THR A 127 3.23 -3.99 27.27
C THR A 127 4.02 -5.24 26.88
N VAL A 128 5.28 -5.36 27.31
CA VAL A 128 6.15 -6.52 27.03
C VAL A 128 5.47 -7.82 27.46
N GLY A 129 5.50 -8.83 26.59
CA GLY A 129 4.81 -10.12 26.72
C GLY A 129 3.32 -10.12 26.35
N ARG A 130 2.71 -8.96 26.07
CA ARG A 130 1.33 -8.86 25.57
C ARG A 130 1.29 -8.97 24.06
N LYS A 131 0.32 -9.67 23.49
CA LYS A 131 0.29 -10.01 22.06
C LYS A 131 -1.08 -9.76 21.39
N PHE A 132 -1.88 -8.86 21.94
CA PHE A 132 -3.08 -8.33 21.29
C PHE A 132 -2.76 -7.57 20.00
N LEU A 133 -3.71 -7.53 19.06
CA LEU A 133 -3.70 -6.71 17.83
C LEU A 133 -2.46 -6.89 16.92
N ARG A 134 -1.76 -8.03 17.06
CA ARG A 134 -0.70 -8.49 16.16
C ARG A 134 -0.88 -9.95 15.78
N GLY A 135 -0.51 -10.30 14.56
CA GLY A 135 -0.53 -11.67 14.05
C GLY A 135 -0.34 -11.74 12.54
N TYR A 136 -0.27 -12.95 12.00
CA TYR A 136 -0.16 -13.19 10.57
C TYR A 136 -1.19 -14.18 10.04
N GLN A 137 -1.45 -14.10 8.74
CA GLN A 137 -2.15 -15.10 7.95
C GLN A 137 -1.39 -15.39 6.66
N VAL A 138 -1.62 -16.56 6.06
CA VAL A 138 -1.05 -16.94 4.77
C VAL A 138 -2.11 -16.78 3.69
N THR A 139 -1.76 -16.21 2.54
CA THR A 139 -2.74 -15.99 1.46
C THR A 139 -3.22 -17.29 0.82
N ASP A 140 -4.54 -17.37 0.59
CA ASP A 140 -5.19 -18.49 -0.08
C ASP A 140 -4.92 -18.53 -1.60
N ALA A 141 -5.52 -19.50 -2.29
CA ALA A 141 -5.44 -19.63 -3.76
C ALA A 141 -5.95 -18.40 -4.54
N ASN A 142 -6.74 -17.52 -3.91
CA ASN A 142 -7.25 -16.27 -4.45
C ASN A 142 -6.41 -15.05 -4.03
N GLY A 143 -5.23 -15.28 -3.44
CA GLY A 143 -4.35 -14.25 -2.89
C GLY A 143 -4.89 -13.56 -1.63
N ALA A 144 -5.92 -14.13 -0.98
CA ALA A 144 -6.62 -13.48 0.13
C ALA A 144 -6.10 -13.94 1.50
N ALA A 145 -5.84 -12.98 2.39
CA ALA A 145 -5.58 -13.18 3.81
C ALA A 145 -6.58 -12.35 4.63
N ARG A 146 -7.13 -12.91 5.71
CA ARG A 146 -8.32 -12.37 6.40
C ARG A 146 -8.11 -12.26 7.91
N PHE A 147 -8.44 -11.10 8.45
CA PHE A 147 -8.33 -10.80 9.87
C PHE A 147 -9.62 -10.19 10.41
N THR A 148 -9.93 -10.45 11.68
CA THR A 148 -10.93 -9.73 12.45
C THR A 148 -10.19 -9.01 13.58
N THR A 149 -10.29 -7.69 13.63
CA THR A 149 -9.57 -6.85 14.59
C THR A 149 -10.47 -5.72 15.10
N ILE A 150 -9.91 -4.66 15.66
CA ILE A 150 -10.63 -3.40 15.94
C ILE A 150 -10.08 -2.27 15.06
N TYR A 151 -10.90 -1.25 14.83
CA TYR A 151 -10.45 0.04 14.34
C TYR A 151 -9.40 0.62 15.32
N PRO A 152 -8.17 0.96 14.87
CA PRO A 152 -7.10 1.43 15.75
C PRO A 152 -7.36 2.85 16.28
N GLY A 153 -6.70 3.19 17.39
CA GLY A 153 -6.62 4.57 17.87
C GLY A 153 -5.65 5.43 17.04
N TRP A 154 -5.52 6.70 17.45
CA TRP A 154 -4.42 7.58 17.05
C TRP A 154 -3.39 7.67 18.18
N TYR A 155 -2.21 8.21 17.89
CA TYR A 155 -1.21 8.58 18.89
C TYR A 155 -0.35 9.74 18.38
N GLU A 156 0.42 10.38 19.27
CA GLU A 156 1.05 11.67 18.97
C GLU A 156 1.93 11.63 17.70
N GLY A 157 1.74 12.62 16.83
CA GLY A 157 2.45 12.74 15.56
C GLY A 157 2.01 11.76 14.45
N ARG A 158 0.98 10.93 14.65
CA ARG A 158 0.53 9.92 13.66
C ARG A 158 -0.99 9.92 13.47
N THR A 159 -1.42 9.93 12.21
CA THR A 159 -2.81 9.61 11.83
C THR A 159 -3.14 8.14 12.14
N VAL A 160 -4.43 7.79 12.19
CA VAL A 160 -4.93 6.44 12.44
C VAL A 160 -4.47 5.48 11.33
N HIS A 161 -3.85 4.35 11.69
CA HIS A 161 -3.31 3.41 10.72
C HIS A 161 -3.18 1.96 11.23
N VAL A 162 -3.17 1.02 10.28
CA VAL A 162 -2.77 -0.38 10.51
C VAL A 162 -1.48 -0.66 9.74
N HIS A 163 -0.43 -1.14 10.38
CA HIS A 163 0.76 -1.60 9.67
C HIS A 163 0.53 -3.00 9.08
N PHE A 164 1.17 -3.26 7.94
CA PHE A 164 1.28 -4.62 7.41
C PHE A 164 2.63 -4.88 6.76
N LYS A 165 3.04 -6.15 6.77
CA LYS A 165 4.24 -6.65 6.09
C LYS A 165 3.88 -7.86 5.26
N LEU A 166 4.35 -7.90 4.03
CA LEU A 166 4.30 -9.08 3.18
C LEU A 166 5.66 -9.76 3.25
N ARG A 167 5.71 -11.06 3.54
CA ARG A 167 6.94 -11.88 3.52
C ARG A 167 6.80 -13.05 2.54
N ALA A 168 7.94 -13.49 2.01
CA ALA A 168 8.03 -14.71 1.22
C ALA A 168 7.48 -15.94 1.98
N PRO A 169 6.94 -16.96 1.29
CA PRO A 169 6.46 -18.19 1.92
C PRO A 169 7.54 -18.89 2.76
N ALA A 170 7.13 -19.59 3.82
CA ALA A 170 8.05 -20.45 4.58
C ALA A 170 8.73 -21.47 3.65
N GLY A 171 10.06 -21.56 3.72
CA GLY A 171 10.87 -22.42 2.84
C GLY A 171 11.19 -21.83 1.45
N ALA A 172 10.67 -20.65 1.09
CA ALA A 172 11.14 -19.92 -0.07
C ALA A 172 12.56 -19.36 0.17
N ARG A 173 13.28 -19.03 -0.91
CA ARG A 173 14.54 -18.26 -0.78
C ARG A 173 14.24 -16.87 -0.19
N PRO A 174 15.03 -16.38 0.78
CA PRO A 174 14.96 -14.98 1.21
C PRO A 174 15.13 -14.04 0.01
N GLY A 175 14.33 -12.97 -0.07
CA GLY A 175 14.37 -12.03 -1.19
C GLY A 175 13.10 -11.22 -1.46
N PHE A 176 11.97 -11.54 -0.82
CA PHE A 176 10.79 -10.66 -0.82
C PHE A 176 10.31 -10.36 0.60
N ALA A 177 10.43 -9.08 0.94
CA ALA A 177 9.71 -8.42 2.02
C ALA A 177 9.16 -7.10 1.46
N PHE A 178 8.01 -6.65 1.97
CA PHE A 178 7.42 -5.34 1.64
C PHE A 178 6.63 -4.87 2.86
N THR A 179 6.96 -3.70 3.40
CA THR A 179 6.28 -3.11 4.56
C THR A 179 5.51 -1.86 4.16
N SER A 180 4.29 -1.67 4.65
CA SER A 180 3.48 -0.50 4.34
C SER A 180 2.41 -0.25 5.42
N GLN A 181 1.64 0.83 5.28
CA GLN A 181 0.59 1.22 6.22
C GLN A 181 -0.75 1.37 5.49
N LEU A 182 -1.84 0.96 6.14
CA LEU A 182 -3.20 1.26 5.73
C LEU A 182 -3.68 2.47 6.51
N TYR A 183 -4.20 3.47 5.81
CA TYR A 183 -4.87 4.64 6.38
C TYR A 183 -6.37 4.56 6.13
N PHE A 184 -7.13 5.31 6.92
CA PHE A 184 -8.59 5.42 6.82
C PHE A 184 -8.98 6.77 6.22
N ASP A 185 -10.24 6.90 5.81
CA ASP A 185 -10.80 8.16 5.34
C ASP A 185 -11.08 9.07 6.54
N ASP A 186 -10.80 10.38 6.42
CA ASP A 186 -11.03 11.38 7.47
C ASP A 186 -12.51 11.41 7.94
N ALA A 187 -13.46 10.96 7.11
CA ALA A 187 -14.86 10.80 7.50
C ALA A 187 -15.13 9.64 8.49
N LEU A 188 -14.09 8.89 8.90
CA LEU A 188 -14.15 7.78 9.85
C LEU A 188 -13.30 8.01 11.13
N THR A 189 -12.64 9.16 11.26
CA THR A 189 -11.72 9.51 12.38
C THR A 189 -12.24 10.68 13.21
#